data_AF-A0A645BBY7-F1
#
_entry.id   AF-A0A645BBY7-F1
#
_cell.length_a   1.000
_cell.length_b   1.000
_cell.length_c   1.000
_cell.angle_alpha   90.00
_cell.angle_beta   90.00
_cell.angle_gamma   90.00
#
_symmetry.space_group_name_H-M   'P 1'
#
loop_
_entity.id
_entity.type
_entity.pdbx_description
1 polymer ?
#
loop_
_entity_poly.entity_id
_entity_poly.type
_entity_poly.pdbx_seq_one_letter_code
_entity_poly.pdbx_strand_id
1 'polypeptide(L)'
;MRKLIYDRFDLSLGQGLGKLRGRMFRLGHLGDSNDLTLVAMVAGVEMGLKLSGVAFASSGVEAIMRHFSENVSESAPAEPASQLRRA
;
A
#
# COMPACT_ATOMS: atom_id res chain seq x y z
N MET A 1 8.78 -6.49 13.22
CA MET A 1 7.79 -6.04 12.23
C MET A 1 8.28 -6.10 10.78
N ARG A 2 9.20 -5.25 10.29
CA ARG A 2 9.59 -5.24 8.85
C ARG A 2 10.00 -6.60 8.29
N LYS A 3 10.83 -7.35 9.02
CA LYS A 3 11.21 -8.72 8.64
C LYS A 3 10.00 -9.65 8.52
N LEU A 4 9.07 -9.59 9.47
CA LEU A 4 7.83 -10.38 9.42
C LEU A 4 6.98 -10.03 8.18
N ILE A 5 6.88 -8.74 7.86
CA ILE A 5 6.13 -8.26 6.69
C ILE A 5 6.77 -8.79 5.39
N TYR A 6 8.09 -8.68 5.28
CA TYR A 6 8.83 -9.21 4.13
C TYR A 6 8.67 -10.74 4.01
N ASP A 7 8.92 -11.46 5.10
CA ASP A 7 8.89 -12.93 5.09
C ASP A 7 7.48 -13.50 4.82
N ARG A 8 6.40 -12.79 5.17
CA ARG A 8 5.01 -13.27 4.98
C ARG A 8 4.32 -12.75 3.72
N PHE A 9 4.66 -11.56 3.26
CA PHE A 9 3.90 -10.86 2.22
C PHE A 9 4.76 -10.44 1.03
N ASP A 10 6.06 -10.75 1.03
CA ASP A 10 7.01 -10.29 0.03
C ASP A 10 7.03 -8.75 -0.12
N LEU A 11 6.67 -8.05 0.96
CA LEU A 11 6.58 -6.59 0.98
C LEU A 11 7.84 -6.00 1.60
N SER A 12 8.69 -5.43 0.76
CA SER A 12 9.90 -4.74 1.20
C SER A 12 9.58 -3.35 1.77
N LEU A 13 10.08 -3.08 2.98
CA LEU A 13 9.93 -1.79 3.66
C LEU A 13 11.30 -1.16 3.92
N GLY A 14 11.50 0.06 3.41
CA GLY A 14 12.75 0.80 3.59
C GLY A 14 13.05 1.07 5.06
N GLN A 15 14.32 0.97 5.47
CA GLN A 15 14.70 1.35 6.84
C GLN A 15 14.82 2.86 7.00
N GLY A 16 14.56 3.35 8.22
CA GLY A 16 15.05 4.65 8.65
C GLY A 16 16.58 4.73 8.58
N LEU A 17 17.10 5.91 8.27
CA LEU A 17 18.54 6.18 8.13
C LEU A 17 19.06 6.98 9.33
N GLY A 18 20.38 6.90 9.58
CA GLY A 18 21.04 7.66 10.65
C GLY A 18 20.38 7.48 12.02
N LYS A 19 20.02 8.60 12.65
CA LYS A 19 19.36 8.63 13.98
C LYS A 19 18.02 7.90 14.02
N LEU A 20 17.38 7.64 12.87
CA LEU A 20 16.05 7.01 12.77
C LEU A 20 16.13 5.50 12.50
N ARG A 21 17.34 4.93 12.39
CA ARG A 21 17.53 3.49 12.18
C ARG A 21 16.85 2.70 13.29
N GLY A 22 15.95 1.78 12.91
CA GLY A 22 15.18 0.96 13.83
C GLY A 22 13.97 1.64 14.49
N ARG A 23 13.76 2.94 14.28
CA ARG A 23 12.65 3.71 14.86
C ARG A 23 11.52 4.01 13.87
N MET A 24 11.78 3.92 12.57
CA MET A 24 10.78 4.07 11.52
C MET A 24 11.06 3.15 10.33
N PHE A 25 10.09 3.11 9.42
CA PHE A 25 10.21 2.51 8.10
C PHE A 25 9.68 3.47 7.03
N ARG A 26 9.98 3.18 5.77
CA ARG A 26 9.57 3.97 4.61
C ARG A 26 8.75 3.13 3.65
N LEU A 27 7.71 3.73 3.10
CA LEU A 27 6.87 3.20 2.02
C LEU A 27 7.33 3.86 0.73
N GLY A 28 8.02 3.10 -0.13
CA GLY A 28 8.46 3.62 -1.42
C GLY A 28 7.33 3.51 -2.44
N HIS A 29 6.99 4.60 -3.11
CA HIS A 29 5.84 4.70 -4.02
C HIS A 29 6.19 5.50 -5.31
N LEU A 30 7.45 5.40 -5.75
CA LEU A 30 7.96 6.05 -6.96
C LEU A 30 8.28 4.99 -8.01
N GLY A 31 8.06 5.32 -9.29
CA GLY A 31 8.31 4.42 -10.42
C GLY A 31 7.02 3.80 -10.94
N ASP A 32 7.11 2.54 -11.39
CA ASP A 32 5.97 1.77 -11.88
C ASP A 32 5.12 1.30 -10.70
N SER A 33 4.15 2.13 -10.31
CA SER A 33 3.21 1.86 -9.23
C SER A 33 1.85 2.43 -9.63
N ASN A 34 0.81 1.68 -9.33
CA ASN A 34 -0.58 2.09 -9.56
C ASN A 34 -1.39 2.00 -8.26
N ASP A 35 -2.63 2.50 -8.32
CA ASP A 35 -3.55 2.57 -7.18
C ASP A 35 -3.68 1.23 -6.44
N LEU A 36 -3.76 0.11 -7.17
CA LEU A 36 -3.88 -1.23 -6.57
C LEU A 36 -2.60 -1.67 -5.86
N THR A 37 -1.42 -1.36 -6.41
CA THR A 37 -0.15 -1.65 -5.73
C THR A 37 0.00 -0.85 -4.43
N LEU A 38 -0.53 0.37 -4.38
CA LEU A 38 -0.52 1.20 -3.17
C LEU A 38 -1.54 0.68 -2.13
N VAL A 39 -2.72 0.22 -2.57
CA VAL A 39 -3.69 -0.45 -1.70
C VAL A 39 -3.08 -1.73 -1.09
N ALA A 40 -2.42 -2.55 -1.90
CA ALA A 40 -1.73 -3.76 -1.43
C ALA A 40 -0.62 -3.45 -0.42
N MET A 41 0.14 -2.36 -0.64
CA MET A 41 1.16 -1.90 0.29
C MET A 41 0.58 -1.52 1.65
N VAL A 42 -0.51 -0.75 1.69
CA VAL A 42 -1.19 -0.38 2.95
C VAL A 42 -1.75 -1.62 3.64
N ALA A 43 -2.38 -2.54 2.90
CA ALA A 43 -2.90 -3.79 3.45
C ALA A 43 -1.80 -4.65 4.09
N GLY A 44 -0.65 -4.81 3.42
CA GLY A 44 0.50 -5.55 3.97
C GLY A 44 1.06 -4.93 5.25
N VAL A 45 1.09 -3.60 5.34
CA VAL A 45 1.51 -2.87 6.54
C VAL A 45 0.51 -3.08 7.69
N GLU A 46 -0.79 -2.92 7.45
CA GLU A 46 -1.82 -3.11 8.49
C GLU A 46 -1.83 -4.56 9.02
N MET A 47 -1.76 -5.55 8.13
CA MET A 47 -1.64 -6.95 8.53
C MET A 47 -0.36 -7.20 9.35
N GLY A 48 0.76 -6.59 8.95
CA GLY A 48 2.02 -6.66 9.68
C GLY A 48 2.01 -6.01 11.06
N LEU A 49 1.35 -4.86 11.19
CA LEU A 49 1.13 -4.16 12.47
C LEU A 49 0.29 -5.02 13.41
N LYS A 50 -0.82 -5.57 12.90
CA LYS A 50 -1.71 -6.47 13.65
C LYS A 50 -0.96 -7.71 14.14
N LEU A 51 -0.21 -8.38 13.26
CA LEU A 51 0.60 -9.56 13.61
C LEU A 51 1.75 -9.24 14.58
N SER A 52 2.21 -7.99 14.61
CA SER A 52 3.25 -7.53 15.54
C SER A 52 2.68 -7.04 16.88
N GLY A 53 1.35 -7.13 17.08
CA GLY A 53 0.69 -6.68 18.31
C GLY A 53 0.69 -5.16 18.52
N VAL A 54 0.90 -4.38 17.46
CA VAL A 54 0.85 -2.91 17.54
C VAL A 54 -0.61 -2.48 17.56
N ALA A 55 -0.98 -1.60 18.50
CA ALA A 55 -2.30 -0.98 18.52
C ALA A 55 -2.37 0.15 17.49
N PHE A 56 -3.39 0.14 16.63
CA PHE A 56 -3.62 1.14 15.58
C PHE A 56 -5.09 1.12 15.15
N ALA A 57 -5.53 2.15 14.43
CA ALA A 57 -6.92 2.33 14.03
C ALA A 57 -7.47 1.27 13.06
N SER A 58 -6.59 0.55 12.34
CA SER A 58 -6.97 -0.50 11.37
C SER A 58 -7.95 -0.04 10.27
N SER A 59 -7.85 1.22 9.86
CA SER A 59 -8.73 1.87 8.87
C SER A 59 -7.99 2.37 7.62
N GLY A 60 -6.70 2.07 7.50
CA GLY A 60 -5.84 2.55 6.41
C GLY A 60 -6.25 2.01 5.05
N VAL A 61 -6.57 0.71 4.96
CA VAL A 61 -7.02 0.09 3.70
C VAL A 61 -8.32 0.73 3.20
N GLU A 62 -9.29 0.92 4.09
CA GLU A 62 -10.55 1.58 3.72
C GLU A 62 -10.31 3.04 3.30
N ALA A 63 -9.44 3.76 4.02
CA ALA A 63 -9.12 5.14 3.71
C ALA A 63 -8.47 5.31 2.32
N ILE A 64 -7.55 4.43 1.94
CA ILE A 64 -6.89 4.51 0.63
C ILE A 64 -7.81 4.06 -0.51
N MET A 65 -8.64 3.03 -0.28
CA MET A 65 -9.65 2.62 -1.27
C MET A 65 -10.66 3.73 -1.53
N ARG A 66 -11.15 4.38 -0.46
CA ARG A 66 -12.03 5.53 -0.57
C ARG A 66 -11.37 6.65 -1.39
N HIS A 67 -10.12 7.00 -1.07
CA HIS A 67 -9.38 8.03 -1.78
C HIS A 67 -9.33 7.78 -3.29
N PHE A 68 -8.95 6.58 -3.73
CA PHE A 68 -8.87 6.26 -5.17
C PHE A 68 -10.24 6.12 -5.84
N SER A 69 -11.27 5.70 -5.09
CA SER A 69 -12.64 5.64 -5.62
C SER A 69 -13.25 7.02 -5.85
N GLU A 70 -12.83 8.02 -5.07
CA GLU A 70 -13.29 9.41 -5.17
C GLU A 70 -12.39 10.26 -6.08
N ASN A 71 -11.10 9.90 -6.19
CA ASN A 71 -10.08 10.64 -6.93
C ASN A 71 -9.35 9.68 -7.86
N VAL A 72 -9.92 9.46 -9.05
CA VAL A 72 -9.31 8.61 -10.07
C VAL A 72 -7.94 9.18 -10.44
N SER A 73 -6.89 8.40 -10.22
CA SER A 73 -5.52 8.75 -10.63
C SER A 73 -5.46 8.88 -12.15
N GLU A 74 -4.91 9.98 -12.64
CA GLU A 74 -4.85 10.35 -14.07
C GLU A 74 -3.92 9.43 -14.91
N SER A 75 -3.36 8.39 -14.29
CA SER A 75 -2.34 7.50 -14.87
C SER A 75 -2.88 6.30 -15.65
N ALA A 76 -4.20 6.08 -15.71
CA ALA A 76 -4.79 5.05 -16.56
C ALA A 76 -5.41 5.67 -17.83
N PRO A 77 -5.11 5.17 -19.04
CA PRO A 77 -6.02 5.37 -20.15
C PRO A 77 -7.31 4.60 -19.81
N ALA A 78 -8.33 5.32 -19.37
CA ALA A 78 -9.64 4.74 -19.20
C ALA A 78 -10.17 4.37 -20.59
N GLU A 79 -10.04 3.09 -20.99
CA GLU A 79 -10.90 2.60 -22.06
C GLU A 79 -12.35 2.78 -21.58
N PRO A 80 -13.19 3.50 -22.35
CA PRO A 80 -14.56 3.73 -21.94
C PRO A 80 -15.25 2.40 -21.71
N ALA A 81 -15.97 2.27 -20.59
CA ALA A 81 -16.69 1.07 -20.18
C ALA A 81 -17.68 0.52 -21.24
N SER A 82 -17.98 1.29 -22.29
CA SER A 82 -18.71 0.85 -23.48
C SER A 82 -17.95 -0.17 -24.35
N GLN A 83 -16.63 -0.24 -24.24
CA GLN A 83 -15.77 -1.18 -24.97
C GLN A 83 -15.59 -2.53 -24.25
N LEU A 84 -15.83 -2.58 -22.94
CA LEU A 84 -15.68 -3.80 -22.12
C LEU A 84 -16.81 -4.84 -22.33
N ARG A 85 -17.91 -4.48 -23.02
CA ARG A 85 -19.06 -5.37 -23.27
C ARG A 85 -18.96 -6.19 -24.57
N ARG A 86 -17.82 -6.19 -25.26
CA ARG A 86 -17.66 -6.82 -26.59
C ARG A 86 -16.65 -7.98 -26.66
N ALA A 87 -16.33 -8.62 -25.53
CA ALA A 87 -15.56 -9.86 -25.49
C ALA A 87 -16.44 -11.04 -25.06
#